data_AF-A0AA35D5T8-F1
#
_entry.id   AF-A0AA35D5T8-F1
#
_cell.length_a   1.000
_cell.length_b   1.000
_cell.length_c   1.000
_cell.angle_alpha   90.00
_cell.angle_beta   90.00
_cell.angle_gamma   90.00
#
_symmetry.space_group_name_H-M   'P 1'
#
loop_
_entity.id
_entity.type
_entity.pdbx_description
1 polymer ?
#
loop_
_entity_poly.entity_id
_entity_poly.type
_entity_poly.pdbx_seq_one_letter_code
_entity_poly.pdbx_strand_id
1 'polypeptide(L)' 'MSLSAPHDIYVRHIDKDGHSCIQQHRVWDGDRFMAARQAEARKEGGKAGAEQLSREQFLAQKK' A
#
# COMPACT_ATOMS: atom_id res chain seq x y z
N MET A 1 13.16 -15.39 13.30
CA MET A 1 12.41 -14.22 12.79
C MET A 1 11.14 -14.10 13.60
N SER A 2 11.03 -13.12 14.51
CA SER A 2 9.79 -12.90 15.26
C SER A 2 8.72 -12.40 14.31
N LEU A 3 7.66 -13.18 14.13
CA LEU A 3 6.44 -12.75 13.44
C LEU A 3 5.79 -11.68 14.31
N SER A 4 5.90 -10.41 13.93
CA SER A 4 5.17 -9.31 14.58
C SER A 4 3.68 -9.59 14.55
N ALA A 5 2.97 -9.16 15.61
CA ALA A 5 1.52 -9.26 15.66
C ALA A 5 0.89 -8.56 14.44
N PRO A 6 -0.18 -9.12 13.85
CA PRO A 6 -0.78 -8.56 12.65
C PRO A 6 -1.30 -7.14 12.92
N HIS A 7 -0.75 -6.19 12.19
CA HIS A 7 -1.06 -4.76 12.26
C HIS A 7 -1.68 -4.25 10.96
N ASP A 8 -2.46 -3.18 11.09
CA ASP A 8 -3.09 -2.51 9.95
C ASP A 8 -2.13 -1.53 9.29
N ILE A 9 -1.98 -1.66 7.98
CA ILE A 9 -1.32 -0.69 7.11
C ILE A 9 -2.34 -0.12 6.13
N TYR A 10 -2.09 1.13 5.72
CA TYR A 10 -2.91 1.81 4.73
C TYR A 10 -2.05 2.00 3.49
N VAL A 11 -2.55 1.57 2.35
CA VAL A 11 -1.79 1.57 1.10
C VAL A 11 -2.60 2.28 0.03
N ARG A 12 -1.97 3.25 -0.62
CA ARG A 12 -2.46 3.84 -1.86
C ARG A 12 -1.88 3.04 -3.03
N HIS A 13 -2.77 2.43 -3.78
CA HIS A 13 -2.49 1.83 -5.06
C HIS A 13 -2.70 2.88 -6.14
N ILE A 14 -1.74 3.03 -7.04
CA ILE A 14 -1.85 3.85 -8.23
C ILE A 14 -1.78 2.89 -9.41
N ASP A 15 -2.81 2.90 -10.24
CA ASP A 15 -2.86 2.11 -11.47
C ASP A 15 -2.00 2.76 -12.56
N LYS A 16 -1.66 2.01 -13.61
CA LYS A 16 -0.90 2.51 -14.79
C LYS A 16 -1.52 3.76 -15.42
N ASP A 17 -2.84 3.90 -15.35
CA ASP A 17 -3.63 5.01 -15.89
C ASP A 17 -3.61 6.26 -14.97
N GLY A 18 -3.03 6.14 -13.77
CA GLY A 18 -2.92 7.21 -12.77
C GLY A 18 -4.13 7.32 -11.83
N HIS A 19 -5.02 6.35 -11.85
CA HIS A 19 -6.09 6.24 -10.85
C HIS A 19 -5.50 5.80 -9.51
N SER A 20 -5.87 6.49 -8.44
CA SER A 20 -5.42 6.12 -7.10
C SER A 20 -6.57 5.54 -6.27
N CYS A 21 -6.37 4.37 -5.71
CA CYS A 21 -7.29 3.73 -4.76
C CYS A 21 -6.58 3.52 -3.43
N ILE A 22 -7.24 3.82 -2.31
CA ILE A 22 -6.67 3.57 -0.98
C ILE A 22 -7.36 2.39 -0.34
N GLN A 23 -6.57 1.44 0.15
CA GLN A 23 -7.07 0.26 0.83
C GLN A 23 -6.36 0.06 2.17
N GLN A 24 -7.10 -0.48 3.14
CA GLN A 24 -6.57 -0.91 4.42
C GLN A 24 -6.27 -2.40 4.34
N HIS A 25 -5.07 -2.80 4.76
CA HIS A 25 -4.64 -4.19 4.81
C HIS A 25 -4.15 -4.55 6.20
N ARG A 26 -4.60 -5.69 6.71
CA ARG A 26 -4.06 -6.26 7.95
C ARG A 26 -2.98 -7.27 7.60
N VAL A 27 -1.74 -6.94 7.95
CA VAL A 27 -0.55 -7.69 7.54
C VAL A 27 0.32 -8.01 8.75
N TRP A 28 1.03 -9.12 8.64
CA TRP A 28 2.00 -9.57 9.63
C TRP A 28 3.34 -8.85 9.44
N ASP A 29 3.66 -8.51 8.19
CA ASP A 29 4.88 -7.85 7.78
C ASP A 29 4.54 -6.79 6.72
N GLY A 30 4.60 -5.52 7.12
CA GLY A 30 4.24 -4.39 6.26
C GLY A 30 5.29 -4.14 5.20
N ASP A 31 6.57 -4.33 5.52
CA ASP A 31 7.69 -4.11 4.62
C ASP A 31 7.63 -5.10 3.45
N ARG A 32 7.44 -6.39 3.77
CA ARG A 32 7.29 -7.44 2.76
C ARG A 32 6.06 -7.23 1.87
N PHE A 33 4.96 -6.77 2.43
CA PHE A 33 3.75 -6.45 1.67
C PHE A 33 3.99 -5.27 0.72
N MET A 34 4.60 -4.19 1.21
CA MET A 34 4.92 -3.01 0.41
C MET A 34 5.92 -3.33 -0.69
N ALA A 35 6.98 -4.09 -0.39
CA ALA A 35 7.95 -4.56 -1.38
C ALA A 35 7.29 -5.37 -2.49
N ALA A 36 6.37 -6.28 -2.14
CA ALA A 36 5.59 -7.02 -3.13
C ALA A 36 4.73 -6.10 -4.00
N ARG A 37 4.05 -5.10 -3.41
CA ARG A 37 3.20 -4.19 -4.18
C ARG A 37 3.98 -3.23 -5.07
N GLN A 38 5.12 -2.74 -4.61
CA GLN A 38 6.02 -1.96 -5.46
C GLN A 38 6.59 -2.79 -6.61
N ALA A 39 6.92 -4.07 -6.36
CA ALA A 39 7.38 -4.97 -7.42
C ALA A 39 6.29 -5.20 -8.48
N GLU A 40 5.03 -5.39 -8.06
CA GLU A 40 3.90 -5.54 -8.99
C GLU A 40 3.64 -4.25 -9.77
N ALA A 41 3.65 -3.08 -9.11
CA ALA A 41 3.53 -1.78 -9.77
C ALA A 41 4.66 -1.55 -10.80
N ARG A 42 5.89 -1.96 -10.46
CA ARG A 42 7.04 -1.89 -11.37
C ARG A 42 6.89 -2.81 -12.58
N LYS A 43 6.27 -3.99 -12.41
CA LYS A 43 5.95 -4.89 -13.54
C LYS A 43 4.87 -4.31 -14.43
N GLU A 44 3.87 -3.66 -13.84
CA GLU A 44 2.75 -3.07 -14.57
C GLU A 44 3.18 -1.85 -15.40
N GLY A 45 4.15 -1.07 -14.88
CA GLY A 45 4.76 0.05 -15.60
C GLY A 45 3.86 1.29 -15.71
N GLY A 46 4.32 2.28 -16.47
CA GLY A 46 3.60 3.55 -16.60
C GLY A 46 3.62 4.37 -15.32
N LYS A 47 2.45 4.80 -14.83
CA LYS A 47 2.28 5.55 -13.57
C LYS A 47 1.99 4.65 -12.36
N ALA A 48 2.02 3.33 -12.55
CA ALA A 48 1.67 2.39 -11.50
C ALA A 48 2.60 2.56 -10.29
N GLY A 49 2.03 2.56 -9.09
CA GLY A 49 2.74 2.84 -7.84
C GLY A 49 2.04 2.27 -6.62
N ALA A 50 2.81 2.08 -5.55
CA ALA A 50 2.27 1.68 -4.26
C ALA A 50 2.94 2.49 -3.15
N GLU A 51 2.15 3.30 -2.45
CA GLU A 51 2.61 4.18 -1.38
C GLU A 51 1.96 3.80 -0.06
N GLN A 52 2.76 3.67 1.00
CA GLN A 52 2.23 3.46 2.34
C GLN A 52 1.79 4.80 2.91
N LEU A 53 0.53 4.86 3.35
CA LEU A 53 -0.05 6.02 4.01
C LEU A 53 -0.05 5.83 5.52
N SER A 54 0.08 6.95 6.23
CA SER A 54 -0.24 6.98 7.66
C SER A 54 -1.75 6.93 7.87
N ARG A 55 -2.17 6.50 9.06
CA ARG A 55 -3.59 6.46 9.45
C ARG A 55 -4.29 7.81 9.28
N GLU A 56 -3.58 8.91 9.56
CA GLU A 56 -4.09 10.27 9.43
C GLU A 56 -4.35 10.64 7.97
N GLN A 57 -3.44 10.28 7.07
CA GLN A 57 -3.59 10.49 5.62
C GLN A 57 -4.75 9.67 5.05
N PHE A 58 -4.97 8.45 5.55
CA PHE A 58 -6.12 7.62 5.18
C PHE A 58 -7.45 8.27 5.60
N LEU A 59 -7.54 8.74 6.84
CA LEU A 59 -8.74 9.41 7.36
C LEU A 59 -9.03 10.73 6.63
N ALA A 60 -8.00 11.49 6.28
CA ALA A 60 -8.13 12.74 5.53
C ALA A 60 -8.69 12.56 4.11
N GLN A 61 -8.34 11.46 3.45
CA GLN A 61 -8.85 11.14 2.09
C GLN A 61 -10.23 10.48 2.08
N LYS A 62 -10.72 10.02 3.24
CA LYS A 62 -12.03 9.38 3.38
C LYS A 62 -13.16 10.39 3.71
N LYS A 63 -12.84 11.69 3.79
CA LYS A 63 -13.76 12.80 4.06
C LYS A 63 -14.22 13.45 2.77
#